data_AF-A0A140EBU6-F1
#
_entry.id   AF-A0A140EBU6-F1
#
_cell.length_a   1.000
_cell.length_b   1.000
_cell.length_c   1.000
_cell.angle_alpha   90.00
_cell.angle_beta   90.00
_cell.angle_gamma   90.00
#
_symmetry.space_group_name_H-M   'P 1'
#
loop_
_entity.id
_entity.type
_entity.pdbx_description
1 polymer ?
#
loop_
_entity_poly.entity_id
_entity_poly.type
_entity_poly.pdbx_seq_one_letter_code
_entity_poly.pdbx_strand_id
1 'polypeptide(L)'
;EAPTRHRAPHRRHLLLAGSLQDCELLLLDGESSAELRERLTRAADLAPRLSYAQLGDLAHTLQRDLRELPWRAAVVVSSPDDAERRLRQLTDALERDPGRLVAVDDRAFVGRVEGEAGNIGFLFPGQGSGRATDGGALRRRFAQAAEVHERAGLPGDGDPVATDVAQPRIVTAATAGLRVLDWLGVEAESAVGHSLGELVALHWAGALDEALLSEAARVRGEAMATYGEPGTMASLSATPERVRELTYGIDVVVAGYNGPERTVVAGPAGAVAAVTERASRQGVVC
;
A
#
# COMPACT_ATOMS: atom_id res chain seq x y z
N GLU A 1 48.62 -25.73 4.81
CA GLU A 1 47.16 -25.90 5.01
C GLU A 1 46.49 -25.95 3.63
N ALA A 2 45.56 -26.90 3.42
CA ALA A 2 44.81 -26.96 2.16
C ALA A 2 43.79 -25.81 2.14
N PRO A 3 43.62 -25.09 1.01
CA PRO A 3 42.66 -24.00 0.92
C PRO A 3 41.25 -24.52 1.20
N THR A 4 40.58 -23.91 2.16
CA THR A 4 39.18 -24.17 2.48
C THR A 4 38.34 -23.96 1.22
N ARG A 5 37.74 -25.04 0.70
CA ARG A 5 36.81 -24.96 -0.44
C ARG A 5 35.71 -23.97 -0.08
N HIS A 6 35.65 -22.83 -0.79
CA HIS A 6 34.54 -21.90 -0.70
C HIS A 6 33.24 -22.69 -0.93
N ARG A 7 32.39 -22.76 0.10
CA ARG A 7 31.06 -23.34 -0.04
C ARG A 7 30.29 -22.49 -1.04
N ALA A 8 29.72 -23.14 -2.05
CA ALA A 8 28.85 -22.45 -2.99
C ALA A 8 27.74 -21.72 -2.20
N PRO A 9 27.45 -20.44 -2.54
CA PRO A 9 26.42 -19.68 -1.86
C PRO A 9 25.07 -20.41 -1.92
N HIS A 10 24.34 -20.41 -0.81
CA HIS A 10 23.05 -21.07 -0.70
C HIS A 10 22.08 -20.51 -1.76
N ARG A 11 21.15 -21.33 -2.28
CA ARG A 11 20.17 -20.92 -3.30
C ARG A 11 19.44 -19.63 -2.93
N ARG A 12 19.15 -19.44 -1.63
CA ARG A 12 18.56 -18.21 -1.07
C ARG A 12 19.46 -16.98 -1.25
N HIS A 13 20.78 -17.09 -1.04
CA HIS A 13 21.71 -15.99 -1.25
C HIS A 13 21.83 -15.62 -2.73
N LEU A 14 21.86 -16.61 -3.62
CA LEU A 14 21.87 -16.37 -5.07
C LEU A 14 20.58 -15.69 -5.55
N LEU A 15 19.43 -16.07 -4.99
CA LEU A 15 18.15 -15.43 -5.29
C LEU A 15 18.08 -13.98 -4.77
N LEU A 16 18.62 -13.71 -3.59
CA LEU A 16 18.69 -12.35 -3.03
C LEU A 16 19.67 -11.47 -3.83
N ALA A 17 20.85 -12.00 -4.16
CA ALA A 17 21.85 -11.29 -4.96
C ALA A 17 21.41 -11.07 -6.43
N GLY A 18 20.53 -11.92 -6.96
CA GLY A 18 19.90 -11.75 -8.26
C GLY A 18 18.56 -11.01 -8.23
N SER A 19 18.09 -10.61 -7.05
CA SER A 19 16.83 -9.88 -6.90
C SER A 19 17.07 -8.41 -7.28
N LEU A 20 16.23 -7.87 -8.16
CA LEU A 20 16.22 -6.45 -8.52
C LEU A 20 15.72 -5.63 -7.33
N GLN A 21 16.62 -5.38 -6.37
CA GLN A 21 16.38 -4.46 -5.27
C GLN A 21 17.01 -3.12 -5.63
N ASP A 22 16.19 -2.21 -6.13
CA ASP A 22 16.63 -0.89 -6.60
C ASP A 22 16.76 0.12 -5.46
N CYS A 23 16.32 -0.22 -4.25
CA CYS A 23 16.34 0.63 -3.08
C CYS A 23 16.57 -0.15 -1.78
N GLU A 24 17.16 0.52 -0.79
CA GLU A 24 17.36 0.03 0.58
C GLU A 24 16.68 0.95 1.59
N LEU A 25 16.26 0.39 2.73
CA LEU A 25 15.70 1.14 3.86
C LEU A 25 16.73 1.23 4.98
N LEU A 26 17.23 2.43 5.27
CA LEU A 26 18.13 2.69 6.39
C LEU A 26 17.32 3.17 7.58
N LEU A 27 17.48 2.51 8.72
CA LEU A 27 16.76 2.80 9.96
C LEU A 27 17.76 3.13 11.07
N LEU A 28 17.56 4.23 11.77
CA LEU A 28 18.42 4.63 12.89
C LEU A 28 17.59 5.09 14.07
N ASP A 29 18.07 4.84 15.28
CA ASP A 29 17.48 5.38 16.50
C ASP A 29 18.53 5.91 17.49
N GLY A 30 18.08 6.72 18.45
CA GLY A 30 18.91 7.33 19.48
C GLY A 30 18.11 7.73 20.72
N GLU A 31 18.79 7.79 21.86
CA GLU A 31 18.21 8.21 23.15
C GLU A 31 17.99 9.73 23.17
N SER A 32 18.77 10.48 22.39
CA SER A 32 18.69 11.93 22.23
C SER A 32 18.82 12.35 20.76
N SER A 33 18.38 13.58 20.46
CA SER A 33 18.63 14.21 19.15
C SER A 33 20.11 14.21 18.78
N ALA A 34 20.98 14.49 19.76
CA ALA A 34 22.42 14.54 19.56
C ALA A 34 23.00 13.17 19.16
N GLU A 35 22.54 12.10 19.80
CA GLU A 35 22.97 10.74 19.47
C GLU A 35 22.46 10.31 18.09
N LEU A 36 21.19 10.56 17.78
CA LEU A 36 20.64 10.25 16.45
C LEU A 36 21.40 11.01 15.36
N ARG A 37 21.72 12.28 15.58
CA ARG A 37 22.52 13.11 14.67
C ARG A 37 23.92 12.53 14.44
N GLU A 38 24.60 12.09 15.50
CA GLU A 38 25.91 11.45 15.40
C GLU A 38 25.83 10.16 14.58
N ARG A 39 24.80 9.34 14.79
CA ARG A 39 24.59 8.11 14.01
C ARG A 39 24.28 8.40 12.54
N LEU A 40 23.44 9.38 12.25
CA LEU A 40 23.14 9.83 10.89
C LEU A 40 24.40 10.33 10.17
N THR A 41 25.21 11.14 10.85
CA THR A 41 26.46 11.68 10.28
C THR A 41 27.47 10.57 9.99
N ARG A 42 27.65 9.63 10.92
CA ARG A 42 28.53 8.46 10.71
C ARG A 42 28.07 7.61 9.53
N ALA A 43 26.77 7.36 9.40
CA ALA A 43 26.22 6.62 8.27
C ALA A 43 26.40 7.39 6.95
N ALA A 44 26.20 8.71 6.95
CA ALA A 44 26.41 9.57 5.79
C ALA A 44 27.87 9.57 5.31
N ASP A 45 28.83 9.65 6.22
CA ASP A 45 30.26 9.65 5.90
C ASP A 45 30.76 8.27 5.42
N LEU A 46 30.10 7.19 5.84
CA LEU A 46 30.38 5.84 5.36
C LEU A 46 29.76 5.58 3.98
N ALA A 47 28.55 6.08 3.73
CA ALA A 47 27.76 5.80 2.53
C ALA A 47 28.53 5.89 1.20
N PRO A 48 29.26 6.98 0.86
CA PRO A 48 29.93 7.11 -0.44
C PRO A 48 31.11 6.13 -0.63
N ARG A 49 31.52 5.44 0.44
CA ARG A 49 32.60 4.43 0.40
C ARG A 49 32.06 3.01 0.13
N LEU A 50 30.73 2.84 0.07
CA LEU A 50 30.08 1.57 -0.15
C LEU A 50 29.81 1.34 -1.64
N SER A 51 29.89 0.08 -2.06
CA SER A 51 29.30 -0.35 -3.33
C SER A 51 27.79 -0.52 -3.20
N TYR A 52 27.07 -0.62 -4.33
CA TYR A 52 25.64 -0.94 -4.36
C TYR A 52 25.32 -2.23 -3.58
N ALA A 53 26.16 -3.27 -3.70
CA ALA A 53 25.96 -4.52 -2.99
C ALA A 53 26.11 -4.38 -1.45
N GLN A 54 26.95 -3.45 -0.99
CA GLN A 54 27.18 -3.21 0.45
C GLN A 54 26.11 -2.31 1.08
N LEU A 55 25.24 -1.66 0.28
CA LEU A 55 24.17 -0.83 0.81
C LEU A 55 23.12 -1.68 1.55
N GLY A 56 22.84 -2.88 1.05
CA GLY A 56 22.00 -3.86 1.76
C GLY A 56 22.63 -4.36 3.06
N ASP A 57 23.95 -4.54 3.11
CA ASP A 57 24.67 -4.88 4.35
C ASP A 57 24.59 -3.75 5.37
N LEU A 58 24.68 -2.48 4.92
CA LEU A 58 24.47 -1.32 5.79
C LEU A 58 23.04 -1.29 6.33
N ALA A 59 22.03 -1.45 5.47
CA ALA A 59 20.63 -1.49 5.88
C ALA A 59 20.37 -2.58 6.93
N HIS A 60 20.91 -3.78 6.68
CA HIS A 60 20.82 -4.90 7.61
C HIS A 60 21.51 -4.62 8.95
N THR A 61 22.71 -4.04 8.92
CA THR A 61 23.47 -3.70 10.14
C THR A 61 22.72 -2.68 10.97
N LEU A 62 22.27 -1.60 10.34
CA LEU A 62 21.52 -0.53 10.99
C LEU A 62 20.20 -1.04 11.61
N GLN A 63 19.49 -1.93 10.90
CA GLN A 63 18.27 -2.55 11.40
C GLN A 63 18.52 -3.44 12.62
N ARG A 64 19.64 -4.16 12.68
CA ARG A 64 20.03 -4.97 13.84
C ARG A 64 20.46 -4.13 15.05
N ASP A 65 20.95 -2.92 14.81
CA ASP A 65 21.42 -1.98 15.84
C ASP A 65 20.30 -1.11 16.43
N LEU A 66 19.04 -1.32 16.00
CA LEU A 66 17.88 -0.67 16.59
C LEU A 66 17.66 -1.14 18.03
N ARG A 67 17.30 -0.19 18.89
CA ARG A 67 17.02 -0.37 20.32
C ARG A 67 15.64 0.16 20.71
N GLU A 68 14.80 0.44 19.73
CA GLU A 68 13.45 1.00 19.85
C GLU A 68 13.40 2.39 20.51
N LEU A 69 14.47 3.16 20.37
CA LEU A 69 14.65 4.43 21.06
C LEU A 69 13.76 5.56 20.51
N PRO A 70 13.49 6.62 21.30
CA PRO A 70 12.47 7.61 20.97
C PRO A 70 12.85 8.53 19.80
N TRP A 71 14.13 8.76 19.54
CA TRP A 71 14.57 9.53 18.38
C TRP A 71 14.79 8.58 17.23
N ARG A 72 14.06 8.74 16.13
CA ARG A 72 14.09 7.80 15.01
C ARG A 72 14.32 8.51 13.69
N ALA A 73 14.98 7.82 12.79
CA ALA A 73 15.12 8.18 11.41
C ALA A 73 14.90 6.97 10.51
N ALA A 74 14.21 7.17 9.39
CA ALA A 74 14.01 6.16 8.37
C ALA A 74 14.21 6.80 7.00
N VAL A 75 14.95 6.16 6.10
CA VAL A 75 15.16 6.68 4.75
C VAL A 75 15.29 5.58 3.71
N VAL A 76 14.56 5.74 2.60
CA VAL A 76 14.67 4.89 1.42
C VAL A 76 15.69 5.49 0.45
N VAL A 77 16.72 4.72 0.11
CA VAL A 77 17.88 5.15 -0.68
C VAL A 77 18.08 4.24 -1.88
N SER A 78 18.52 4.79 -3.01
CA SER A 78 18.69 4.04 -4.27
C SER A 78 20.14 3.84 -4.71
N SER A 79 21.08 4.53 -4.06
CA SER A 79 22.52 4.41 -4.32
C SER A 79 23.32 4.91 -3.12
N PRO A 80 24.64 4.62 -3.06
CA PRO A 80 25.55 5.20 -2.08
C PRO A 80 25.50 6.73 -2.01
N ASP A 81 25.52 7.42 -3.16
CA ASP A 81 25.44 8.88 -3.24
C ASP A 81 24.06 9.41 -2.79
N ASP A 82 22.98 8.68 -3.11
CA ASP A 82 21.63 9.01 -2.63
C ASP A 82 21.52 8.84 -1.12
N ALA A 83 22.15 7.79 -0.57
CA ALA A 83 22.22 7.58 0.86
C ALA A 83 22.96 8.71 1.59
N GLU A 84 24.14 9.12 1.09
CA GLU A 84 24.86 10.25 1.67
C GLU A 84 23.99 11.51 1.70
N ARG A 85 23.47 11.92 0.53
CA ARG A 85 22.68 13.16 0.42
C ARG A 85 21.48 13.13 1.36
N ARG A 86 20.73 12.03 1.39
CA ARG A 86 19.51 11.94 2.20
C ARG A 86 19.79 11.85 3.70
N LEU A 87 20.84 11.16 4.13
CA LEU A 87 21.24 11.13 5.54
C LEU A 87 21.70 12.50 6.02
N ARG A 88 22.37 13.29 5.17
CA ARG A 88 22.68 14.70 5.47
C ARG A 88 21.43 15.57 5.53
N GLN A 89 20.47 15.39 4.61
CA GLN A 89 19.17 16.07 4.67
C GLN A 89 18.40 15.77 5.96
N LEU A 90 18.42 14.52 6.44
CA LEU A 90 17.81 14.16 7.72
C LEU A 90 18.53 14.81 8.91
N THR A 91 19.86 14.93 8.84
CA THR A 91 20.66 15.65 9.83
C THR A 91 20.24 17.12 9.91
N ASP A 92 20.19 17.81 8.76
CA ASP A 92 19.76 19.21 8.69
C ASP A 92 18.31 19.41 9.16
N ALA A 93 17.43 18.45 8.88
CA ALA A 93 16.03 18.49 9.30
C ALA A 93 15.91 18.33 10.83
N LEU A 94 16.65 17.39 11.41
CA LEU A 94 16.70 17.17 12.86
C LEU A 94 17.24 18.39 13.63
N GLU A 95 18.17 19.14 13.04
CA GLU A 95 18.69 20.38 13.63
C GLU A 95 17.69 21.54 13.57
N ARG A 96 16.87 21.60 12.51
CA ARG A 96 15.85 22.64 12.34
C ARG A 96 14.66 22.45 13.27
N ASP A 97 14.19 21.22 13.44
CA ASP A 97 13.09 20.88 14.33
C ASP A 97 13.34 19.53 15.01
N PRO A 98 13.92 19.54 16.22
CA PRO A 98 14.15 18.31 16.96
C PRO A 98 12.87 17.81 17.63
N GLY A 99 11.74 18.51 17.57
CA GLY A 99 10.57 18.13 18.36
C GLY A 99 9.93 16.84 17.87
N ARG A 100 9.26 16.92 16.74
CA ARG A 100 8.30 15.88 16.30
C ARG A 100 8.87 15.06 15.16
N LEU A 101 8.51 13.78 15.09
CA LEU A 101 8.74 12.97 13.88
C LEU A 101 8.01 13.63 12.69
N VAL A 102 8.78 14.04 11.69
CA VAL A 102 8.28 14.68 10.47
C VAL A 102 8.72 13.93 9.23
N ALA A 103 7.87 13.95 8.21
CA ALA A 103 8.26 13.57 6.85
C ALA A 103 9.10 14.70 6.26
N VAL A 104 10.32 14.39 5.84
CA VAL A 104 11.16 15.33 5.08
C VAL A 104 10.73 15.32 3.62
N ASP A 105 10.39 14.14 3.10
CA ASP A 105 9.78 13.89 1.80
C ASP A 105 9.03 12.53 1.82
N ASP A 106 8.60 12.04 0.66
CA ASP A 106 7.91 10.74 0.52
C ASP A 106 8.77 9.51 0.85
N ARG A 107 10.07 9.69 1.17
CA ARG A 107 11.04 8.61 1.40
C ARG A 107 11.79 8.73 2.70
N ALA A 108 11.61 9.79 3.47
CA ALA A 108 12.47 10.09 4.61
C ALA A 108 11.68 10.68 5.78
N PHE A 109 11.94 10.14 6.98
CA PHE A 109 11.36 10.59 8.25
C PHE A 109 12.46 10.79 9.28
N VAL A 110 12.32 11.81 10.13
CA VAL A 110 13.23 12.02 11.26
C VAL A 110 12.54 12.81 12.38
N GLY A 111 12.92 12.53 13.62
CA GLY A 111 12.48 13.28 14.80
C GLY A 111 12.19 12.38 15.99
N ARG A 112 11.47 12.91 16.98
CA ARG A 112 11.07 12.15 18.16
C ARG A 112 9.70 11.53 17.96
N VAL A 113 9.58 10.26 18.33
CA VAL A 113 8.30 9.58 18.53
C VAL A 113 7.76 10.00 19.90
N GLU A 114 6.56 10.56 19.91
CA GLU A 114 5.83 10.95 21.12
C GLU A 114 4.55 10.13 21.25
N GLY A 115 4.17 9.78 22.48
CA GLY A 115 2.96 9.03 22.77
C GLY A 115 3.09 7.51 22.54
N GLU A 116 1.95 6.83 22.69
CA GLU A 116 1.83 5.41 22.35
C GLU A 116 1.80 5.23 20.83
N ALA A 117 2.15 4.03 20.36
CA ALA A 117 2.01 3.70 18.95
C ALA A 117 0.55 3.93 18.51
N GLY A 118 0.36 4.66 17.41
CA GLY A 118 -0.98 4.89 16.89
C GLY A 118 -1.60 3.59 16.36
N ASN A 119 -2.90 3.44 16.56
CA ASN A 119 -3.66 2.29 16.08
C ASN A 119 -3.65 2.27 14.55
N ILE A 120 -3.27 1.14 13.97
CA ILE A 120 -3.28 0.95 12.51
C ILE A 120 -4.65 0.41 12.10
N GLY A 121 -5.25 1.01 11.07
CA GLY A 121 -6.48 0.52 10.43
C GLY A 121 -6.21 0.15 8.97
N PHE A 122 -6.61 -1.05 8.56
CA PHE A 122 -6.54 -1.45 7.15
C PHE A 122 -7.75 -0.97 6.37
N LEU A 123 -7.52 -0.38 5.20
CA LEU A 123 -8.55 0.04 4.27
C LEU A 123 -8.44 -0.78 2.98
N PHE A 124 -9.46 -1.59 2.71
CA PHE A 124 -9.52 -2.40 1.49
C PHE A 124 -10.42 -1.72 0.46
N PRO A 125 -9.89 -1.33 -0.71
CA PRO A 125 -10.67 -0.58 -1.68
C PRO A 125 -11.59 -1.47 -2.51
N GLY A 126 -12.53 -0.85 -3.23
CA GLY A 126 -13.48 -1.53 -4.09
C GLY A 126 -12.94 -1.88 -5.48
N GLN A 127 -13.85 -2.21 -6.41
CA GLN A 127 -13.54 -2.72 -7.75
C GLN A 127 -12.77 -1.72 -8.65
N GLY A 128 -12.77 -0.42 -8.33
CA GLY A 128 -12.06 0.61 -9.10
C GLY A 128 -10.53 0.57 -8.97
N SER A 129 -9.98 -0.38 -8.21
CA SER A 129 -8.57 -0.39 -7.82
C SER A 129 -7.66 -1.16 -8.78
N GLY A 130 -6.67 -0.44 -9.29
CA GLY A 130 -5.57 -0.98 -10.08
C GLY A 130 -6.02 -1.57 -11.42
N ARG A 131 -5.07 -1.79 -12.32
CA ARG A 131 -5.29 -2.52 -13.58
C ARG A 131 -4.25 -3.60 -13.85
N ALA A 132 -3.24 -3.69 -12.98
CA ALA A 132 -2.17 -4.66 -13.11
C ALA A 132 -2.68 -6.07 -12.77
N THR A 133 -2.30 -7.04 -13.60
CA THR A 133 -2.61 -8.47 -13.47
C THR A 133 -1.39 -9.29 -13.07
N ASP A 134 -0.18 -8.72 -13.15
CA ASP A 134 1.07 -9.43 -12.89
C ASP A 134 1.45 -9.53 -11.41
N GLY A 135 0.72 -8.86 -10.52
CA GLY A 135 1.00 -8.75 -9.08
C GLY A 135 2.09 -7.72 -8.72
N GLY A 136 2.64 -7.02 -9.72
CA GLY A 136 3.54 -5.88 -9.55
C GLY A 136 4.79 -6.15 -8.71
N ALA A 137 5.24 -5.10 -8.01
CA ALA A 137 6.45 -5.14 -7.21
C ALA A 137 6.36 -6.14 -6.05
N LEU A 138 5.20 -6.28 -5.42
CA LEU A 138 5.02 -7.19 -4.28
C LEU A 138 5.24 -8.64 -4.69
N ARG A 139 4.63 -9.08 -5.80
CA ARG A 139 4.83 -10.45 -6.31
C ARG A 139 6.29 -10.72 -6.69
N ARG A 140 6.98 -9.73 -7.28
CA ARG A 140 8.40 -9.87 -7.63
C ARG A 140 9.31 -9.94 -6.41
N ARG A 141 8.96 -9.26 -5.32
CA ARG A 141 9.83 -9.10 -4.14
C ARG A 141 9.59 -10.11 -3.03
N PHE A 142 8.34 -10.55 -2.84
CA PHE A 142 7.94 -11.37 -1.69
C PHE A 142 7.39 -12.72 -2.15
N ALA A 143 8.00 -13.80 -1.66
CA ALA A 143 7.59 -15.17 -2.00
C ALA A 143 6.14 -15.45 -1.61
N GLN A 144 5.69 -14.92 -0.47
CA GLN A 144 4.32 -15.06 0.02
C GLN A 144 3.30 -14.40 -0.92
N ALA A 145 3.66 -13.27 -1.52
CA ALA A 145 2.83 -12.63 -2.54
C ALA A 145 2.83 -13.44 -3.84
N ALA A 146 3.97 -14.00 -4.25
CA ALA A 146 4.08 -14.90 -5.40
C ALA A 146 3.20 -16.14 -5.25
N GLU A 147 3.26 -16.80 -4.09
CA GLU A 147 2.46 -17.99 -3.77
C GLU A 147 0.95 -17.73 -3.86
N VAL A 148 0.47 -16.57 -3.39
CA VAL A 148 -0.95 -16.19 -3.50
C VAL A 148 -1.37 -16.07 -4.96
N HIS A 149 -0.56 -15.40 -5.80
CA HIS A 149 -0.87 -15.24 -7.22
C HIS A 149 -0.79 -16.57 -7.99
N GLU A 150 0.19 -17.41 -7.67
CA GLU A 150 0.33 -18.75 -8.26
C GLU A 150 -0.84 -19.65 -7.91
N ARG A 151 -1.29 -19.63 -6.65
CA ARG A 151 -2.47 -20.37 -6.19
C ARG A 151 -3.75 -19.89 -6.84
N ALA A 152 -3.92 -18.57 -6.99
CA ALA A 152 -5.09 -17.99 -7.62
C ALA A 152 -5.18 -18.33 -9.12
N GLY A 153 -4.04 -18.44 -9.81
CA GLY A 153 -3.97 -18.93 -11.19
C GLY A 153 -4.81 -18.10 -12.19
N LEU A 154 -5.02 -16.81 -11.91
CA LEU A 154 -5.91 -15.97 -12.71
C LEU A 154 -5.36 -15.74 -14.13
N PRO A 155 -6.22 -15.68 -15.17
CA PRO A 155 -5.81 -15.35 -16.53
C PRO A 155 -5.18 -13.95 -16.60
N GLY A 156 -4.10 -13.83 -17.39
CA GLY A 156 -3.38 -12.57 -17.55
C GLY A 156 -3.87 -11.67 -18.70
N ASP A 157 -4.74 -12.20 -19.56
CA ASP A 157 -5.18 -11.62 -20.84
C ASP A 157 -6.62 -11.08 -20.83
N GLY A 158 -7.36 -11.27 -19.73
CA GLY A 158 -8.70 -10.71 -19.55
C GLY A 158 -8.70 -9.18 -19.43
N ASP A 159 -9.84 -8.55 -19.74
CA ASP A 159 -10.02 -7.11 -19.52
C ASP A 159 -9.96 -6.78 -18.02
N PRO A 160 -8.94 -6.06 -17.53
CA PRO A 160 -8.75 -5.85 -16.10
C PRO A 160 -9.83 -4.98 -15.43
N VAL A 161 -10.71 -4.34 -16.22
CA VAL A 161 -11.86 -3.57 -15.71
C VAL A 161 -13.19 -4.31 -15.79
N ALA A 162 -13.26 -5.43 -16.54
CA ALA A 162 -14.46 -6.27 -16.57
C ALA A 162 -14.73 -6.83 -15.17
N THR A 163 -15.98 -6.78 -14.71
CA THR A 163 -16.35 -7.04 -13.31
C THR A 163 -15.95 -8.44 -12.81
N ASP A 164 -16.15 -9.45 -13.65
CA ASP A 164 -15.79 -10.84 -13.44
C ASP A 164 -14.27 -11.08 -13.38
N VAL A 165 -13.48 -10.27 -14.07
CA VAL A 165 -12.01 -10.29 -14.02
C VAL A 165 -11.46 -9.45 -12.86
N ALA A 166 -12.02 -8.27 -12.66
CA ALA A 166 -11.52 -7.27 -11.71
C ALA A 166 -11.68 -7.74 -10.27
N GLN A 167 -12.81 -8.36 -9.91
CA GLN A 167 -13.06 -8.74 -8.51
C GLN A 167 -12.08 -9.80 -7.98
N PRO A 168 -11.89 -10.96 -8.64
CA PRO A 168 -10.88 -11.94 -8.22
C PRO A 168 -9.47 -11.37 -8.21
N ARG A 169 -9.12 -10.54 -9.21
CA ARG A 169 -7.79 -9.91 -9.32
C ARG A 169 -7.50 -8.99 -8.13
N ILE A 170 -8.44 -8.13 -7.77
CA ILE A 170 -8.28 -7.16 -6.67
C ILE A 170 -8.20 -7.91 -5.34
N VAL A 171 -9.05 -8.92 -5.13
CA VAL A 171 -9.04 -9.75 -3.93
C VAL A 171 -7.71 -10.51 -3.81
N THR A 172 -7.21 -11.11 -4.89
CA THR A 172 -5.91 -11.78 -4.91
C THR A 172 -4.77 -10.82 -4.55
N ALA A 173 -4.76 -9.61 -5.12
CA ALA A 173 -3.76 -8.60 -4.82
C ALA A 173 -3.83 -8.13 -3.35
N ALA A 174 -5.04 -7.97 -2.81
CA ALA A 174 -5.24 -7.58 -1.42
C ALA A 174 -4.80 -8.69 -0.44
N THR A 175 -5.10 -9.96 -0.74
CA THR A 175 -4.61 -11.12 0.01
C THR A 175 -3.08 -11.21 -0.03
N ALA A 176 -2.46 -10.98 -1.19
CA ALA A 176 -1.01 -10.93 -1.30
C ALA A 176 -0.41 -9.79 -0.46
N GLY A 177 -1.05 -8.61 -0.46
CA GLY A 177 -0.68 -7.49 0.40
C GLY A 177 -0.78 -7.84 1.89
N LEU A 178 -1.86 -8.48 2.31
CA LEU A 178 -2.04 -8.96 3.69
C LEU A 178 -0.92 -9.92 4.12
N ARG A 179 -0.56 -10.89 3.27
CA ARG A 179 0.55 -11.81 3.55
C ARG A 179 1.89 -11.10 3.68
N VAL A 180 2.12 -10.04 2.92
CA VAL A 180 3.34 -9.22 3.03
C VAL A 180 3.35 -8.39 4.31
N LEU A 181 2.22 -7.76 4.66
CA LEU A 181 2.09 -6.99 5.90
C LEU A 181 2.28 -7.88 7.14
N ASP A 182 1.67 -9.07 7.15
CA ASP A 182 1.86 -10.10 8.18
C ASP A 182 3.34 -10.51 8.30
N TRP A 183 4.00 -10.77 7.16
CA TRP A 183 5.42 -11.10 7.15
C TRP A 183 6.32 -9.96 7.67
N LEU A 184 5.91 -8.70 7.47
CA LEU A 184 6.59 -7.52 8.00
C LEU A 184 6.26 -7.21 9.46
N GLY A 185 5.33 -7.95 10.08
CA GLY A 185 4.87 -7.70 11.44
C GLY A 185 4.00 -6.44 11.58
N VAL A 186 3.34 -6.01 10.51
CA VAL A 186 2.41 -4.87 10.54
C VAL A 186 1.03 -5.37 10.95
N GLU A 187 0.68 -5.11 12.20
CA GLU A 187 -0.62 -5.47 12.77
C GLU A 187 -1.57 -4.28 12.74
N ALA A 188 -2.83 -4.54 12.40
CA ALA A 188 -3.92 -3.56 12.46
C ALA A 188 -4.89 -3.93 13.58
N GLU A 189 -5.55 -2.93 14.15
CA GLU A 189 -6.59 -3.11 15.16
C GLU A 189 -7.99 -3.09 14.55
N SER A 190 -8.12 -2.57 13.34
CA SER A 190 -9.39 -2.46 12.64
C SER A 190 -9.20 -2.62 11.14
N ALA A 191 -10.27 -3.02 10.46
CA ALA A 191 -10.32 -3.02 9.02
C ALA A 191 -11.67 -2.50 8.52
N VAL A 192 -11.62 -1.78 7.40
CA VAL A 192 -12.80 -1.32 6.67
C VAL A 192 -12.62 -1.70 5.20
N GLY A 193 -13.67 -2.26 4.61
CA GLY A 193 -13.72 -2.57 3.19
C GLY A 193 -14.73 -1.70 2.47
N HIS A 194 -14.43 -1.29 1.24
CA HIS A 194 -15.39 -0.64 0.36
C HIS A 194 -15.96 -1.62 -0.66
N SER A 195 -17.26 -1.95 -0.56
CA SER A 195 -17.94 -2.86 -1.48
C SER A 195 -17.21 -4.21 -1.59
N LEU A 196 -16.49 -4.47 -2.69
CA LEU A 196 -15.64 -5.66 -2.83
C LEU A 196 -14.64 -5.83 -1.67
N GLY A 197 -14.07 -4.72 -1.19
CA GLY A 197 -13.09 -4.74 -0.10
C GLY A 197 -13.64 -5.29 1.21
N GLU A 198 -14.96 -5.33 1.40
CA GLU A 198 -15.56 -5.92 2.61
C GLU A 198 -15.28 -7.42 2.70
N LEU A 199 -15.22 -8.13 1.57
CA LEU A 199 -14.83 -9.54 1.57
C LEU A 199 -13.42 -9.73 2.13
N VAL A 200 -12.49 -8.83 1.77
CA VAL A 200 -11.12 -8.86 2.27
C VAL A 200 -11.06 -8.48 3.75
N ALA A 201 -11.85 -7.50 4.19
CA ALA A 201 -11.96 -7.13 5.60
C ALA A 201 -12.50 -8.29 6.45
N LEU A 202 -13.53 -9.00 5.97
CA LEU A 202 -14.09 -10.19 6.63
C LEU A 202 -13.07 -11.34 6.68
N HIS A 203 -12.30 -11.54 5.61
CA HIS A 203 -11.20 -12.50 5.62
C HIS A 203 -10.13 -12.15 6.64
N TRP A 204 -9.67 -10.89 6.65
CA TRP A 204 -8.69 -10.40 7.63
C TRP A 204 -9.19 -10.58 9.08
N ALA A 205 -10.48 -10.33 9.33
CA ALA A 205 -11.11 -10.54 10.63
C ALA A 205 -11.33 -12.03 11.00
N GLY A 206 -10.95 -12.97 10.12
CA GLY A 206 -11.08 -14.42 10.34
C GLY A 206 -12.48 -14.99 10.08
N ALA A 207 -13.42 -14.20 9.53
CA ALA A 207 -14.77 -14.67 9.22
C ALA A 207 -14.84 -15.49 7.92
N LEU A 208 -13.88 -15.29 7.01
CA LEU A 208 -13.73 -16.04 5.77
C LEU A 208 -12.30 -16.60 5.70
N ASP A 209 -12.15 -17.87 5.33
CA ASP A 209 -10.83 -18.37 4.94
C ASP A 209 -10.44 -17.89 3.52
N GLU A 210 -9.19 -18.11 3.13
CA GLU A 210 -8.66 -17.64 1.85
C GLU A 210 -9.36 -18.28 0.63
N ALA A 211 -9.77 -19.54 0.75
CA ALA A 211 -10.44 -20.28 -0.31
C ALA A 211 -11.86 -19.72 -0.53
N LEU A 212 -12.61 -19.52 0.56
CA LEU A 212 -13.95 -18.95 0.53
C LEU A 212 -13.93 -17.49 0.08
N LEU A 213 -12.93 -16.71 0.47
CA LEU A 213 -12.72 -15.34 -0.03
C LEU A 213 -12.56 -15.33 -1.56
N SER A 214 -11.68 -16.19 -2.08
CA SER A 214 -11.41 -16.27 -3.52
C SER A 214 -12.66 -16.69 -4.31
N GLU A 215 -13.38 -17.69 -3.79
CA GLU A 215 -14.62 -18.17 -4.40
C GLU A 215 -15.74 -17.12 -4.34
N ALA A 216 -15.90 -16.41 -3.21
CA ALA A 216 -16.88 -15.34 -3.08
C ALA A 216 -16.62 -14.21 -4.09
N ALA A 217 -15.36 -13.82 -4.29
CA ALA A 217 -14.99 -12.81 -5.28
C ALA A 217 -15.30 -13.26 -6.72
N ARG A 218 -15.01 -14.53 -7.03
CA ARG A 218 -15.29 -15.13 -8.35
C ARG A 218 -16.79 -15.19 -8.63
N VAL A 219 -17.56 -15.81 -7.74
CA VAL A 219 -19.01 -15.96 -7.90
C VAL A 219 -19.71 -14.60 -7.95
N ARG A 220 -19.29 -13.64 -7.12
CA ARG A 220 -19.86 -12.28 -7.14
C ARG A 220 -19.55 -11.55 -8.44
N GLY A 221 -18.30 -11.62 -8.92
CA GLY A 221 -17.90 -11.04 -10.18
C GLY A 221 -18.70 -11.60 -11.36
N GLU A 222 -18.78 -12.91 -11.47
CA GLU A 222 -19.54 -13.62 -12.52
C GLU A 222 -21.04 -13.30 -12.45
N ALA A 223 -21.64 -13.33 -11.26
CA ALA A 223 -23.06 -13.04 -11.09
C ALA A 223 -23.38 -11.59 -11.48
N MET A 224 -22.54 -10.63 -11.09
CA MET A 224 -22.71 -9.23 -11.47
C MET A 224 -22.51 -8.99 -12.97
N ALA A 225 -21.55 -9.67 -13.59
CA ALA A 225 -21.33 -9.58 -15.04
C ALA A 225 -22.47 -10.21 -15.85
N THR A 226 -23.06 -11.31 -15.36
CA THR A 226 -24.08 -12.08 -16.07
C THR A 226 -25.49 -11.54 -15.85
N TYR A 227 -25.83 -11.18 -14.62
CA TYR A 227 -27.19 -10.82 -14.20
C TYR A 227 -27.34 -9.33 -13.84
N GLY A 228 -26.26 -8.55 -13.86
CA GLY A 228 -26.31 -7.13 -13.60
C GLY A 228 -27.13 -6.40 -14.66
N GLU A 229 -28.05 -5.55 -14.23
CA GLU A 229 -28.75 -4.67 -15.14
C GLU A 229 -27.77 -3.64 -15.74
N PRO A 230 -27.90 -3.32 -17.04
CA PRO A 230 -27.08 -2.28 -17.66
C PRO A 230 -27.26 -0.95 -16.94
N GLY A 231 -26.17 -0.39 -16.42
CA GLY A 231 -26.19 0.84 -15.67
C GLY A 231 -24.83 1.53 -15.65
N THR A 232 -24.79 2.69 -15.01
CA THR A 232 -23.55 3.43 -14.78
C THR A 232 -23.58 4.06 -13.39
N MET A 233 -22.45 4.64 -13.00
CA MET A 233 -22.26 5.30 -11.71
C MET A 233 -21.64 6.68 -11.93
N ALA A 234 -22.01 7.65 -11.10
CA ALA A 234 -21.39 8.98 -11.09
C ALA A 234 -21.06 9.41 -9.65
N SER A 235 -19.94 10.11 -9.48
CA SER A 235 -19.47 10.58 -8.17
C SER A 235 -19.69 12.09 -8.05
N LEU A 236 -20.65 12.50 -7.23
CA LEU A 236 -20.98 13.90 -7.04
C LEU A 236 -20.18 14.52 -5.88
N SER A 237 -19.67 15.73 -6.11
CA SER A 237 -19.00 16.58 -5.12
C SER A 237 -20.04 17.32 -4.27
N ALA A 238 -20.85 16.58 -3.52
CA ALA A 238 -21.95 17.12 -2.71
C ALA A 238 -22.32 16.22 -1.53
N THR A 239 -22.95 16.82 -0.53
CA THR A 239 -23.54 16.12 0.63
C THR A 239 -24.64 15.13 0.23
N PRO A 240 -24.91 14.11 1.06
CA PRO A 240 -26.03 13.19 0.87
C PRO A 240 -27.37 13.90 0.68
N GLU A 241 -27.65 14.93 1.48
CA GLU A 241 -28.87 15.73 1.46
C GLU A 241 -29.04 16.41 0.10
N ARG A 242 -27.96 17.04 -0.38
CA ARG A 242 -27.96 17.72 -1.67
C ARG A 242 -28.11 16.74 -2.83
N VAL A 243 -27.50 15.56 -2.76
CA VAL A 243 -27.71 14.53 -3.77
C VAL A 243 -29.15 14.04 -3.77
N ARG A 244 -29.81 13.86 -2.62
CA ARG A 244 -31.24 13.49 -2.58
C ARG A 244 -32.13 14.50 -3.32
N GLU A 245 -31.82 15.80 -3.22
CA GLU A 245 -32.53 16.84 -3.99
C GLU A 245 -32.26 16.70 -5.50
N LEU A 246 -30.99 16.48 -5.88
CA LEU A 246 -30.59 16.31 -7.28
C LEU A 246 -31.21 15.06 -7.91
N THR A 247 -31.38 13.98 -7.15
CA THR A 247 -31.95 12.72 -7.64
C THR A 247 -33.47 12.68 -7.55
N TYR A 248 -34.13 13.71 -7.01
CA TYR A 248 -35.59 13.71 -6.86
C TYR A 248 -36.30 13.50 -8.20
N GLY A 249 -37.15 12.47 -8.27
CA GLY A 249 -37.91 12.09 -9.46
C GLY A 249 -37.08 11.45 -10.58
N ILE A 250 -35.83 11.06 -10.32
CA ILE A 250 -34.97 10.35 -11.27
C ILE A 250 -34.69 8.95 -10.72
N ASP A 251 -34.78 7.94 -11.59
CA ASP A 251 -34.55 6.53 -11.25
C ASP A 251 -33.06 6.23 -11.04
N VAL A 252 -32.54 6.62 -9.87
CA VAL A 252 -31.19 6.29 -9.39
C VAL A 252 -31.23 5.99 -7.90
N VAL A 253 -30.25 5.23 -7.45
CA VAL A 253 -29.99 4.99 -6.03
C VAL A 253 -28.68 5.66 -5.61
N VAL A 254 -28.55 5.95 -4.32
CA VAL A 254 -27.25 6.29 -3.75
C VAL A 254 -26.47 5.00 -3.50
N ALA A 255 -25.35 4.84 -4.20
CA ALA A 255 -24.52 3.66 -4.16
C ALA A 255 -23.34 3.77 -3.17
N GLY A 256 -23.02 4.97 -2.69
CA GLY A 256 -21.97 5.14 -1.70
C GLY A 256 -21.89 6.55 -1.09
N TYR A 257 -21.58 6.60 0.19
CA TYR A 257 -21.24 7.82 0.93
C TYR A 257 -19.73 7.80 1.19
N ASN A 258 -18.95 8.34 0.27
CA ASN A 258 -17.48 8.25 0.29
C ASN A 258 -16.81 9.39 1.08
N GLY A 259 -17.60 10.34 1.58
CA GLY A 259 -17.16 11.43 2.43
C GLY A 259 -18.26 12.47 2.64
N PRO A 260 -18.04 13.48 3.49
CA PRO A 260 -19.05 14.51 3.80
C PRO A 260 -19.57 15.24 2.56
N GLU A 261 -18.71 15.44 1.55
CA GLU A 261 -19.02 16.13 0.29
C GLU A 261 -18.78 15.22 -0.93
N ARG A 262 -18.91 13.89 -0.76
CA ARG A 262 -18.65 12.90 -1.81
C ARG A 262 -19.69 11.79 -1.77
N THR A 263 -20.65 11.84 -2.68
CA THR A 263 -21.76 10.87 -2.76
C THR A 263 -21.83 10.27 -4.16
N VAL A 264 -21.93 8.95 -4.26
CA VAL A 264 -21.99 8.21 -5.52
C VAL A 264 -23.42 7.77 -5.78
N VAL A 265 -23.90 7.99 -7.01
CA VAL A 265 -25.20 7.49 -7.47
C VAL A 265 -25.00 6.40 -8.53
N ALA A 266 -25.93 5.46 -8.60
CA ALA A 266 -25.96 4.40 -9.59
C ALA A 266 -27.37 4.21 -10.15
N GLY A 267 -27.46 3.82 -11.41
CA GLY A 267 -28.73 3.52 -12.07
C GLY A 267 -28.59 3.42 -13.59
N PRO A 268 -29.70 3.40 -14.33
CA PRO A 268 -29.69 3.40 -15.79
C PRO A 268 -28.89 4.58 -16.34
N ALA A 269 -28.17 4.38 -17.44
CA ALA A 269 -27.25 5.37 -17.99
C ALA A 269 -27.92 6.73 -18.27
N GLY A 270 -29.15 6.72 -18.79
CA GLY A 270 -29.93 7.95 -19.03
C GLY A 270 -30.35 8.67 -17.74
N ALA A 271 -30.66 7.91 -16.68
CA ALA A 271 -31.03 8.48 -15.39
C ALA A 271 -29.83 9.13 -14.70
N VAL A 272 -28.67 8.47 -14.70
CA VAL A 272 -27.43 9.05 -14.18
C VAL A 272 -27.02 10.28 -14.98
N ALA A 273 -27.13 10.25 -16.31
CA ALA A 273 -26.85 11.42 -17.16
C ALA A 273 -27.75 12.63 -16.80
N ALA A 274 -29.04 12.40 -16.54
CA ALA A 274 -29.97 13.43 -16.10
C ALA A 274 -29.59 14.03 -14.74
N VAL A 275 -29.13 13.20 -13.79
CA VAL A 275 -28.62 13.67 -12.50
C VAL A 275 -27.36 14.51 -12.70
N THR A 276 -26.39 14.04 -13.48
CA THR A 276 -25.15 14.77 -13.72
C THR A 276 -25.39 16.11 -14.41
N GLU A 277 -26.32 16.17 -15.37
CA GLU A 277 -26.68 17.41 -16.04
C GLU A 277 -27.35 18.41 -15.08
N ARG A 278 -28.28 17.92 -14.24
CA ARG A 278 -28.91 18.74 -13.19
C ARG A 278 -27.90 19.26 -12.18
N ALA A 279 -26.96 18.41 -11.77
CA ALA A 279 -25.87 18.76 -10.87
C ALA A 279 -24.97 19.86 -11.47
N SER A 280 -24.56 19.72 -12.73
CA SER A 280 -23.73 20.74 -13.42
C SER A 280 -24.43 22.09 -13.55
N ARG A 281 -25.74 22.12 -13.85
CA ARG A 281 -26.54 23.37 -13.85
C ARG A 281 -26.55 24.08 -12.50
N GLN A 282 -26.31 23.34 -11.42
CA GLN A 282 -26.31 23.85 -10.04
C GLN A 282 -24.91 23.98 -9.46
N GLY A 283 -23.86 23.91 -10.29
CA GLY A 283 -22.47 24.08 -9.89
C GLY A 283 -21.84 22.90 -9.15
N VAL A 284 -22.48 21.73 -9.16
CA VAL A 284 -21.95 20.50 -8.55
C VAL A 284 -21.11 19.73 -9.57
N VAL A 285 -19.86 19.41 -9.19
CA VAL A 285 -18.92 18.64 -10.01
C VAL A 285 -19.22 17.14 -9.88
N CYS A 286 -19.29 16.44 -11.02
CA CYS A 286 -19.60 15.01 -11.15
C CYS A 286 -18.46 14.23 -11.81
#